data_AF-A0A661H549-F1
#
_entry.id   AF-A0A661H549-F1
#
_cell.length_a   1.000
_cell.length_b   1.000
_cell.length_c   1.000
_cell.angle_alpha   90.00
_cell.angle_beta   90.00
_cell.angle_gamma   90.00
#
_symmetry.space_group_name_H-M   'P 1'
#
loop_
_entity.id
_entity.type
_entity.pdbx_description
1 polymer ?
#
loop_
_entity_poly.entity_id
_entity_poly.type
_entity_poly.pdbx_seq_one_letter_code
_entity_poly.pdbx_strand_id
1 'polypeptide(L)'
;MNFLAHFHLAWPDEGLLAGGLEGDYYKGPLRGDLPRAIERGVILHRAIDAYTDHHPLIAQLRKDLPQPLRRYAGILIDLSFDHYLSLHWSTFSNIPLADFNDRVYRTLSAHKGYLSDGSR
;
A
#
# COMPACT_ATOMS: atom_id res chain seq x y z
N MET A 1 -6.95 1.40 2.58
CA MET A 1 -6.30 0.76 1.42
C MET A 1 -6.05 1.76 0.30
N ASN A 2 -4.77 2.00 0.07
CA ASN A 2 -4.12 2.88 -0.91
C ASN A 2 -3.02 2.03 -1.61
N PHE A 3 -3.44 0.95 -2.27
CA PHE A 3 -2.55 -0.03 -2.88
C PHE A 3 -1.61 0.57 -3.91
N LEU A 4 -2.09 1.46 -4.78
CA LEU A 4 -1.25 2.06 -5.81
C LEU A 4 -0.11 2.85 -5.16
N ALA A 5 -0.40 3.63 -4.11
CA ALA A 5 0.62 4.34 -3.37
C ALA A 5 1.66 3.40 -2.72
N HIS A 6 1.21 2.33 -2.07
CA HIS A 6 2.11 1.36 -1.42
C HIS A 6 2.98 0.65 -2.44
N PHE A 7 2.41 0.20 -3.55
CA PHE A 7 3.19 -0.44 -4.62
C PHE A 7 4.16 0.54 -5.28
N HIS A 8 3.73 1.78 -5.51
CA HIS A 8 4.60 2.80 -6.11
C HIS A 8 5.83 3.09 -5.23
N LEU A 9 5.66 3.17 -3.91
CA LEU A 9 6.74 3.39 -2.96
C LEU A 9 7.63 2.14 -2.74
N ALA A 10 7.10 0.94 -2.98
CA ALA A 10 7.85 -0.31 -2.88
C ALA A 10 8.62 -0.67 -4.17
N TRP A 11 8.20 -0.15 -5.32
CA TRP A 11 8.82 -0.38 -6.61
C TRP A 11 10.29 0.11 -6.65
N PRO A 12 11.21 -0.60 -7.33
CA PRO A 12 11.04 -1.81 -8.14
C PRO A 12 11.34 -3.14 -7.42
N ASP A 13 11.50 -3.16 -6.10
CA ASP A 13 11.88 -4.40 -5.39
C ASP A 13 10.65 -5.32 -5.27
N GLU A 14 10.72 -6.46 -5.96
CA GLU A 14 9.63 -7.43 -6.04
C GLU A 14 9.23 -7.99 -4.67
N GLY A 15 10.20 -8.16 -3.76
CA GLY A 15 9.93 -8.60 -2.40
C GLY A 15 9.23 -7.52 -1.58
N LEU A 16 9.60 -6.25 -1.77
CA LEU A 16 8.90 -5.14 -1.14
C LEU A 16 7.46 -5.01 -1.66
N LEU A 17 7.22 -5.22 -2.95
CA LEU A 17 5.88 -5.22 -3.55
C LEU A 17 5.01 -6.35 -2.97
N ALA A 18 5.52 -7.58 -2.97
CA ALA A 18 4.82 -8.73 -2.42
C ALA A 18 4.54 -8.56 -0.92
N GLY A 19 5.53 -8.09 -0.16
CA GLY A 19 5.35 -7.77 1.26
C GLY A 19 4.43 -6.56 1.50
N GLY A 20 4.37 -5.63 0.55
CA GLY A 20 3.47 -4.49 0.56
C GLY A 20 2.00 -4.92 0.54
N LEU A 21 1.67 -5.97 -0.22
CA LEU A 21 0.36 -6.61 -0.18
C LEU A 21 0.16 -7.43 1.10
N GLU A 22 1.16 -8.23 1.48
CA GLU A 22 1.10 -9.08 2.68
C GLU A 22 0.92 -8.26 3.97
N GLY A 23 1.38 -6.99 4.01
CA GLY A 23 1.25 -6.11 5.17
C GLY A 23 -0.20 -5.86 5.62
N ASP A 24 -1.16 -5.90 4.70
CA ASP A 24 -2.58 -5.77 5.01
C ASP A 24 -3.13 -6.99 5.78
N TYR A 25 -2.50 -8.17 5.60
CA TYR A 25 -3.01 -9.44 6.11
C TYR A 25 -2.15 -10.02 7.24
N TYR A 26 -0.83 -9.79 7.22
CA TYR A 26 0.09 -10.27 8.24
C TYR A 26 0.03 -9.37 9.48
N LYS A 27 -0.62 -9.86 10.54
CA LYS A 27 -0.77 -9.16 11.82
C LYS A 27 0.25 -9.66 12.86
N GLY A 28 0.72 -8.75 13.71
CA GLY A 28 1.64 -9.07 14.80
C GLY A 28 3.13 -8.95 14.43
N PRO A 29 4.03 -9.40 15.32
CA PRO A 29 5.47 -9.28 15.13
C PRO A 29 5.97 -10.20 14.01
N LEU A 30 6.94 -9.71 13.21
CA LEU A 30 7.66 -10.50 12.22
C LEU A 30 8.73 -11.34 12.93
N ARG A 31 8.74 -12.65 12.67
CA ARG A 31 9.60 -13.63 13.38
C ARG A 31 10.49 -14.44 12.43
N GLY A 32 10.56 -14.09 11.15
CA GLY A 32 11.28 -14.86 10.14
C GLY A 32 10.43 -15.91 9.45
N ASP A 33 9.10 -15.83 9.56
CA ASP A 33 8.17 -16.81 8.97
C ASP A 33 7.98 -16.59 7.44
N LEU A 34 8.30 -15.39 6.96
CA LEU A 34 8.26 -15.04 5.54
C LEU A 34 9.68 -14.94 4.98
N PRO A 35 9.87 -15.09 3.65
CA PRO A 35 11.12 -14.73 3.01
C PRO A 35 11.55 -13.31 3.40
N ARG A 36 12.82 -13.13 3.74
CA ARG A 36 13.36 -11.85 4.25
C ARG A 36 12.97 -10.63 3.40
N ALA A 37 12.90 -10.80 2.07
CA ALA A 37 12.52 -9.72 1.16
C ALA A 37 11.05 -9.28 1.36
N ILE A 38 10.14 -10.24 1.57
CA ILE A 38 8.72 -10.00 1.84
C ILE A 38 8.53 -9.41 3.24
N GLU A 39 9.26 -9.88 4.26
CA GLU A 39 9.21 -9.25 5.59
C GLU A 39 9.59 -7.78 5.54
N ARG A 40 10.62 -7.42 4.76
CA ARG A 40 10.97 -6.00 4.55
C ARG A 40 9.83 -5.21 3.90
N GLY A 41 9.08 -5.83 2.98
CA GLY A 41 7.90 -5.21 2.39
C GLY A 41 6.78 -4.98 3.40
N VAL A 42 6.53 -5.94 4.30
CA VAL A 42 5.57 -5.77 5.40
C VAL A 42 6.00 -4.63 6.34
N ILE A 43 7.30 -4.54 6.64
CA ILE A 43 7.85 -3.43 7.44
C ILE A 43 7.62 -2.09 6.73
N LEU A 44 7.93 -2.01 5.43
CA LEU A 44 7.74 -0.80 4.64
C LEU A 44 6.26 -0.38 4.60
N HIS A 45 5.34 -1.31 4.35
CA HIS A 45 3.90 -1.06 4.37
C HIS A 45 3.47 -0.41 5.69
N ARG A 46 3.85 -1.02 6.83
CA ARG A 46 3.52 -0.49 8.16
C ARG A 46 4.15 0.87 8.42
N ALA A 47 5.34 1.12 7.89
CA ALA A 47 6.01 2.42 8.03
C ALA A 47 5.28 3.51 7.23
N ILE A 48 4.79 3.19 6.02
CA ILE A 48 3.98 4.12 5.22
C ILE A 48 2.67 4.44 5.95
N ASP A 49 1.94 3.42 6.42
CA ASP A 49 0.70 3.61 7.19
C ASP A 49 0.94 4.44 8.44
N ALA A 50 1.96 4.09 9.23
CA ALA A 50 2.28 4.83 10.44
C ALA A 50 2.63 6.29 10.11
N TYR A 51 3.34 6.56 9.02
CA TYR A 51 3.65 7.92 8.61
C TYR A 51 2.39 8.70 8.23
N THR A 52 1.52 8.14 7.38
CA THR A 52 0.31 8.81 6.90
C THR A 52 -0.72 8.99 8.02
N ASP A 53 -0.92 7.98 8.87
CA ASP A 53 -1.87 8.02 9.98
C ASP A 53 -1.56 9.09 11.02
N HIS A 54 -0.26 9.33 11.27
CA HIS A 54 0.20 10.35 12.23
C HIS A 54 0.43 11.72 11.59
N HIS A 55 0.29 11.86 10.27
CA HIS A 55 0.56 13.12 9.60
C HIS A 55 -0.50 14.17 9.96
N PRO A 56 -0.12 15.39 10.42
CA PRO A 56 -1.07 16.39 10.92
C PRO A 56 -2.16 16.77 9.93
N LEU A 57 -1.84 16.84 8.63
CA LEU A 57 -2.83 17.14 7.59
C LEU A 57 -3.88 16.03 7.42
N ILE A 58 -3.52 14.77 7.67
CA ILE A 58 -4.47 13.64 7.59
C ILE A 58 -5.39 13.66 8.81
N ALA A 59 -4.83 13.92 9.99
CA ALA A 59 -5.61 14.12 11.20
C ALA A 59 -6.61 15.28 11.06
N GLN A 60 -6.21 16.37 10.39
CA GLN A 60 -7.10 17.49 10.09
C GLN A 60 -8.18 17.12 9.07
N LEU A 61 -7.79 16.50 7.95
CA LEU A 61 -8.72 16.05 6.90
C LEU A 61 -9.82 15.12 7.44
N ARG A 62 -9.47 14.21 8.36
CA ARG A 62 -10.43 13.34 9.06
C ARG A 62 -11.47 14.14 9.86
N LYS A 63 -11.08 15.26 10.47
CA LYS A 63 -11.97 16.13 11.27
C LYS A 63 -12.87 17.00 10.39
N ASP A 64 -12.35 17.45 9.26
CA ASP A 64 -13.04 18.32 8.30
C ASP A 64 -14.16 17.60 7.56
N LEU A 65 -14.10 16.27 7.48
CA LEU A 65 -15.20 15.49 6.92
C LEU A 65 -16.51 15.69 7.70
N PRO A 66 -17.66 15.78 7.01
CA PRO A 66 -18.98 15.82 7.62
C PRO A 66 -19.17 14.68 8.62
N GLN A 67 -19.84 14.95 9.75
CA GLN A 67 -20.01 13.98 10.84
C GLN A 67 -20.46 12.57 10.39
N PRO A 68 -21.42 12.41 9.45
CA PRO A 68 -21.83 11.08 8.97
C PRO A 68 -20.71 10.30 8.26
N LEU A 69 -19.73 11.01 7.68
CA LEU A 69 -18.62 10.44 6.90
C LEU A 69 -17.37 10.17 7.75
N ARG A 70 -17.25 10.76 8.95
CA ARG A 70 -16.05 10.60 9.80
C ARG A 70 -15.73 9.15 10.14
N ARG A 71 -16.77 8.30 10.31
CA ARG A 71 -16.59 6.85 10.55
C ARG A 71 -15.93 6.11 9.37
N TYR A 72 -16.01 6.70 8.17
CA TYR A 72 -15.43 6.18 6.93
C TYR A 72 -14.22 6.98 6.46
N ALA A 73 -13.75 7.95 7.26
CA ALA A 73 -12.74 8.90 6.85
C ALA A 73 -11.46 8.22 6.35
N GLY A 74 -10.97 7.19 7.05
CA GLY A 74 -9.79 6.43 6.61
C GLY A 74 -9.98 5.86 5.20
N ILE A 75 -11.06 5.10 4.99
CA ILE A 75 -11.37 4.49 3.69
C ILE A 75 -11.49 5.54 2.58
N LEU A 76 -12.20 6.64 2.85
CA LEU A 76 -12.40 7.71 1.87
C LEU A 76 -11.08 8.40 1.51
N ILE A 77 -10.22 8.64 2.51
CA ILE A 77 -8.91 9.28 2.30
C ILE A 77 -8.01 8.34 1.50
N ASP A 78 -7.96 7.06 1.85
CA ASP A 78 -7.10 6.10 1.16
C ASP A 78 -7.50 5.91 -0.32
N LEU A 79 -8.81 5.77 -0.58
CA LEU A 79 -9.33 5.73 -1.96
C LEU A 79 -9.03 7.02 -2.72
N SER A 80 -9.13 8.16 -2.04
CA SER A 80 -8.81 9.46 -2.63
C SER A 80 -7.33 9.55 -3.00
N PHE A 81 -6.43 9.01 -2.18
CA PHE A 81 -4.99 9.00 -2.45
C PHE A 81 -4.63 8.21 -3.69
N ASP A 82 -5.11 6.98 -3.81
CA ASP A 82 -4.88 6.20 -5.04
C ASP A 82 -5.56 6.85 -6.25
N HIS A 83 -6.74 7.44 -6.08
CA HIS A 83 -7.41 8.17 -7.14
C HIS A 83 -6.58 9.35 -7.64
N TYR A 84 -6.16 10.26 -6.77
CA TYR A 84 -5.36 11.42 -7.16
C TYR A 84 -3.97 11.02 -7.68
N LEU A 85 -3.34 9.99 -7.10
CA LEU A 85 -2.08 9.45 -7.61
C LEU A 85 -2.26 8.91 -9.04
N SER A 86 -3.35 8.20 -9.31
CA SER A 86 -3.64 7.68 -10.66
C SER A 86 -3.91 8.80 -11.66
N LEU A 87 -4.63 9.85 -11.26
CA LEU A 87 -4.92 11.02 -12.11
C LEU A 87 -3.67 11.82 -12.47
N HIS A 88 -2.74 11.94 -11.52
CA HIS A 88 -1.51 12.72 -11.67
C HIS A 88 -0.27 11.85 -11.89
N TRP A 89 -0.46 10.60 -12.31
CA TRP A 89 0.59 9.58 -12.32
C TRP A 89 1.88 9.99 -13.04
N SER A 90 1.76 10.66 -14.19
CA SER A 90 2.92 11.14 -14.98
C SER A 90 3.79 12.17 -14.26
N THR A 91 3.31 12.74 -13.15
CA THR A 91 4.09 13.65 -12.28
C THR A 91 5.00 12.86 -11.33
N PHE A 92 4.59 11.65 -10.95
CA PHE A 92 5.25 10.84 -9.92
C PHE A 92 6.02 9.65 -10.50
N SER A 93 5.73 9.25 -11.74
CA SER A 93 6.38 8.12 -12.40
C SER A 93 6.59 8.37 -13.88
N ASN A 94 7.74 7.91 -14.37
CA ASN A 94 8.07 7.87 -15.79
C ASN A 94 7.58 6.59 -16.50
N ILE A 95 7.04 5.63 -15.74
CA ILE A 95 6.50 4.38 -16.29
C ILE A 95 5.00 4.60 -16.54
N PRO A 96 4.42 4.27 -17.70
CA PRO A 96 2.97 4.34 -17.90
C PRO A 96 2.22 3.52 -16.83
N LEU A 97 1.10 4.05 -16.32
CA LEU A 97 0.37 3.40 -15.21
C LEU A 97 -0.06 1.97 -15.56
N ALA A 98 -0.47 1.72 -16.81
CA ALA A 98 -0.82 0.38 -17.28
C ALA A 98 0.37 -0.59 -17.18
N ASP A 99 1.54 -0.16 -17.65
CA ASP A 99 2.77 -0.98 -17.60
C ASP A 99 3.22 -1.23 -16.16
N PHE A 100 3.05 -0.24 -15.27
CA PHE A 100 3.33 -0.38 -13.85
C PHE A 100 2.40 -1.44 -13.22
N ASN A 101 1.10 -1.32 -13.44
CA ASN A 101 0.11 -2.27 -12.93
C ASN A 101 0.37 -3.70 -13.42
N ASP A 102 0.67 -3.86 -14.70
CA ASP A 102 1.04 -5.16 -15.29
C ASP A 102 2.24 -5.79 -14.57
N ARG A 103 3.28 -5.01 -14.27
CA ARG A 103 4.46 -5.48 -13.54
C ARG A 103 4.12 -5.86 -12.10
N VAL A 104 3.29 -5.07 -11.42
CA VAL A 104 2.79 -5.40 -10.08
C VAL A 104 2.03 -6.73 -10.11
N TYR A 105 1.07 -6.92 -11.01
CA TYR A 105 0.29 -8.16 -11.10
C TYR A 105 1.17 -9.39 -11.38
N ARG A 106 2.16 -9.27 -12.28
CA ARG A 106 3.13 -10.35 -12.54
C ARG A 106 3.95 -10.69 -11.31
N THR A 107 4.43 -9.66 -10.60
CA THR A 107 5.21 -9.81 -9.37
C THR A 107 4.40 -10.54 -8.30
N LEU A 108 3.18 -10.09 -8.03
CA LEU A 108 2.28 -10.70 -7.05
C LEU A 108 1.94 -12.16 -7.41
N SER A 109 1.69 -12.42 -8.69
CA SER A 109 1.42 -13.78 -9.19
C SER A 109 2.62 -14.71 -8.98
N ALA A 110 3.84 -14.24 -9.23
CA ALA A 110 5.07 -15.01 -9.02
C ALA A 110 5.35 -15.30 -7.54
N HIS A 111 4.92 -14.41 -6.64
CA HIS A 111 5.13 -14.53 -5.19
C HIS A 111 3.96 -15.18 -4.45
N LYS A 112 2.86 -15.51 -5.15
CA LYS A 112 1.64 -16.07 -4.56
C LYS A 112 1.90 -17.23 -3.59
N GLY A 113 2.89 -18.07 -3.88
CA GLY A 113 3.28 -19.21 -3.03
C GLY A 113 3.77 -18.84 -1.62
N TYR A 114 4.25 -17.62 -1.42
CA TYR A 114 4.77 -17.12 -0.14
C TYR A 114 3.79 -16.22 0.64
N LEU A 115 2.64 -15.90 0.03
CA LEU A 115 1.64 -15.02 0.63
C LEU A 115 0.64 -15.83 1.48
N SER A 116 0.04 -15.20 2.49
CA SER A 116 -1.03 -15.81 3.28
C SER A 116 -2.33 -15.94 2.46
N ASP A 117 -3.25 -16.81 2.87
CA ASP A 117 -4.51 -17.03 2.13
C ASP A 117 -5.36 -15.77 1.97
N GLY A 118 -5.26 -14.83 2.92
CA GLY A 118 -5.94 -13.53 2.80
C GLY A 118 -5.38 -12.65 1.69
N SER A 119 -4.09 -12.80 1.38
CA SER A 119 -3.37 -12.04 0.35
C SER A 119 -3.41 -12.68 -1.05
N ARG A 120 -3.99 -13.88 -1.21
CA ARG A 120 -3.93 -14.72 -2.42
C ARG A 120 -5.06 -14.53 -3.41
#